data_AF-A0A914QCX9-F1
#
_entry.id   AF-A0A914QCX9-F1
#
_cell.length_a   1.000
_cell.length_b   1.000
_cell.length_c   1.000
_cell.angle_alpha   90.00
_cell.angle_beta   90.00
_cell.angle_gamma   90.00
#
_symmetry.space_group_name_H-M   'P 1'
#
loop_
_entity.id
_entity.type
_entity.pdbx_description
1 polymer ?
#
loop_
_entity_poly.entity_id
_entity_poly.type
_entity_poly.pdbx_seq_one_letter_code
_entity_poly.pdbx_strand_id
1 'polypeptide(L)' 'MLQGSNKIEKAIHKAIIKVDEKGTVASAANVFRAISRSSATNTFNATHPFLYFITSNDGTISMAPKDILFMGTFC' A
#
# COMPACT_ATOMS: atom_id res chain seq x y z
N MET A 1 -26.03 -25.31 -36.25
CA MET A 1 -25.73 -24.14 -35.41
C MET A 1 -24.54 -24.53 -34.54
N LEU A 2 -23.32 -24.28 -35.01
CA LEU A 2 -22.11 -24.65 -34.26
C LEU A 2 -21.84 -23.54 -33.25
N GLN A 3 -22.08 -23.78 -31.96
CA GLN A 3 -21.62 -22.86 -30.92
C GLN A 3 -20.10 -22.93 -30.89
N GLY A 4 -19.44 -21.86 -31.36
CA GLY A 4 -18.01 -21.69 -31.21
C GLY A 4 -17.63 -21.66 -29.73
N SER A 5 -16.67 -22.50 -29.35
CA SER A 5 -16.12 -22.54 -27.99
C SER A 5 -15.39 -21.24 -27.69
N ASN A 6 -15.97 -20.39 -26.84
CA ASN A 6 -15.32 -19.16 -26.40
C ASN A 6 -14.20 -19.50 -25.41
N LYS A 7 -12.94 -19.37 -25.84
CA LYS A 7 -11.76 -19.44 -25.00
C LYS A 7 -11.19 -18.04 -24.80
N ILE A 8 -10.80 -17.72 -23.57
CA ILE A 8 -10.04 -16.49 -23.28
C ILE A 8 -8.58 -16.78 -23.58
N GLU A 9 -8.06 -16.19 -24.65
CA GLU A 9 -6.67 -16.41 -25.10
C GLU A 9 -5.67 -15.49 -24.38
N LYS A 10 -6.08 -14.27 -24.01
CA LYS A 10 -5.18 -13.28 -23.40
C LYS A 10 -5.93 -12.30 -22.49
N ALA A 11 -5.35 -12.03 -21.33
CA ALA A 11 -5.73 -10.93 -20.45
C ALA A 11 -4.47 -10.12 -20.09
N ILE A 12 -4.55 -8.78 -20.12
CA ILE A 12 -3.44 -7.88 -19.81
C ILE A 12 -3.88 -6.95 -18.67
N HIS A 13 -3.14 -6.96 -17.58
CA HIS A 13 -3.33 -6.03 -16.46
C HIS A 13 -2.15 -5.06 -16.39
N LYS A 14 -2.44 -3.75 -16.34
CA LYS A 14 -1.43 -2.69 -16.25
C LYS A 14 -1.72 -1.82 -15.03
N ALA A 15 -0.78 -1.78 -14.10
CA ALA A 15 -0.82 -0.93 -12.92
C ALA A 15 0.37 0.04 -12.91
N ILE A 16 0.16 1.27 -12.43
CA ILE A 16 1.19 2.30 -12.29
C ILE A 16 1.08 2.87 -10.88
N ILE A 17 2.20 2.94 -10.17
CA ILE A 17 2.30 3.55 -8.85
C ILE A 17 3.27 4.71 -8.93
N LYS A 18 2.86 5.87 -8.42
CA LYS A 18 3.70 7.04 -8.28
C LYS A 18 3.77 7.39 -6.79
N VAL A 19 4.97 7.34 -6.23
CA VAL A 19 5.26 7.80 -4.87
C VAL A 19 5.99 9.12 -4.99
N ASP A 20 5.47 10.14 -4.31
CA ASP A 20 6.15 11.42 -4.14
C ASP A 20 6.04 11.88 -2.69
N GLU A 21 6.92 12.78 -2.30
CA GLU A 21 6.96 13.36 -0.95
C GLU A 21 5.78 14.31 -0.70
N LYS A 22 4.99 14.60 -1.74
CA LYS A 22 3.83 15.50 -1.70
C LYS A 22 2.54 14.78 -1.31
N GLY A 23 2.53 13.44 -1.31
CA GLY A 23 1.36 12.57 -1.22
C GLY A 23 0.52 12.69 0.06
N THR A 24 0.97 13.45 1.04
CA THR A 24 0.19 14.12 2.08
C THR A 24 1.19 15.09 2.66
N VAL A 25 1.11 16.40 2.34
CA VAL A 25 1.81 17.46 3.08
C VAL A 25 1.71 17.06 4.53
N ALA A 26 2.82 16.62 5.15
CA ALA A 26 2.86 15.95 6.45
C ALA A 26 1.69 16.44 7.29
N SER A 27 0.57 15.69 7.25
CA SER A 27 -0.72 16.28 7.64
C SER A 27 -0.47 16.76 9.05
N ALA A 28 -0.79 18.01 9.31
CA ALA A 28 -0.68 18.67 10.60
C ALA A 28 -1.62 17.98 11.62
N ALA A 29 -1.46 16.67 11.79
CA ALA A 29 -1.92 15.94 12.92
C ALA A 29 -1.05 16.47 14.06
N ASN A 30 -1.68 17.27 14.92
CA ASN A 30 -1.13 17.61 16.23
C ASN A 30 -1.01 16.31 17.05
N VAL A 31 -0.06 15.46 16.68
CA VAL A 31 0.29 14.26 17.41
C VAL A 31 1.27 14.71 18.47
N PHE A 32 0.77 14.96 19.68
CA PHE A 32 1.62 15.07 20.86
C PHE A 32 2.24 13.71 21.12
N ARG A 33 3.42 13.47 20.53
CA ARG A 33 4.22 12.29 20.81
C ARG A 33 5.14 12.63 21.98
N ALA A 34 4.72 12.25 23.19
CA ALA A 34 5.61 12.30 24.35
C ALA A 34 6.68 11.20 24.20
N ILE A 35 7.89 11.59 23.78
CA ILE A 35 9.03 10.68 23.65
C ILE A 35 9.91 10.89 24.89
N SER A 36 10.16 9.83 25.67
CA SER A 36 11.14 9.90 26.76
C SER A 36 12.52 10.25 26.19
N ARG A 37 13.29 11.12 26.85
CA ARG A 37 14.65 11.50 26.41
C ARG A 37 15.62 10.32 26.30
N SER A 38 15.30 9.19 26.95
CA SER A 38 16.04 7.92 26.88
C SER A 38 15.49 6.92 25.87
N SER A 39 14.44 7.26 25.12
CA SER A 39 13.82 6.35 24.16
C SER A 39 14.69 6.26 22.90
N ALA A 40 15.20 5.06 22.62
CA ALA A 40 15.86 4.78 21.35
C ALA A 40 14.87 5.02 20.21
N THR A 41 15.18 5.98 19.34
CA THR A 41 14.41 6.21 18.13
C THR A 41 14.73 5.11 17.13
N ASN A 42 13.75 4.27 16.82
CA ASN A 42 13.89 3.30 15.72
C ASN A 42 13.75 4.05 14.39
N THR A 43 14.85 4.16 13.66
CA THR A 43 14.85 4.73 12.30
C THR A 43 14.52 3.64 11.30
N PHE A 44 13.49 3.87 10.47
CA PHE A 44 13.21 3.02 9.32
C PHE A 44 13.89 3.61 8.08
N ASN A 45 14.81 2.86 7.48
CA ASN A 45 15.56 3.29 6.30
C ASN A 45 15.41 2.26 5.17
N ALA A 46 14.56 2.56 4.20
CA ALA A 46 14.29 1.70 3.04
C ALA A 46 15.36 1.87 1.94
N THR A 47 16.63 1.61 2.27
CA THR A 47 17.80 1.71 1.36
C THR A 47 18.20 0.41 0.68
N HIS A 48 17.37 -0.62 0.79
CA HIS A 48 17.57 -1.94 0.20
C HIS A 48 16.20 -2.50 -0.22
N PRO A 49 16.15 -3.57 -1.03
CA PRO A 49 14.90 -4.09 -1.55
C PRO A 49 13.87 -4.37 -0.46
N PHE A 50 12.62 -3.92 -0.67
CA PHE A 50 11.54 -4.05 0.30
C PHE A 50 10.20 -4.42 -0.35
N LEU A 51 9.29 -4.96 0.46
CA LEU A 51 7.91 -5.27 0.07
C LEU A 51 6.99 -4.11 0.42
N TYR A 52 6.00 -3.84 -0.42
CA TYR A 52 4.96 -2.85 -0.15
C TYR A 52 3.57 -3.38 -0.47
N PHE A 53 2.58 -2.87 0.26
CA PHE A 53 1.16 -3.14 0.08
C PHE A 53 0.37 -1.84 0.21
N ILE A 54 -0.60 -1.62 -0.68
CA ILE A 54 -1.60 -0.55 -0.57
C ILE A 54 -2.91 -1.25 -0.27
N THR A 55 -3.50 -0.95 0.89
CA THR A 55 -4.75 -1.57 1.34
C THR A 55 -5.86 -0.55 1.43
N SER A 56 -7.10 -1.00 1.24
CA SER A 56 -8.27 -0.19 1.59
C SER A 56 -8.34 -0.05 3.12
N ASN A 57 -8.64 1.17 3.57
CA ASN A 57 -9.00 1.43 4.96
C ASN A 57 -10.39 2.07 5.00
N ASP A 58 -11.38 1.26 4.68
CA ASP A 58 -12.76 1.44 5.07
C ASP A 58 -12.79 1.54 6.60
N GLY A 59 -12.89 2.78 7.08
CA GLY A 59 -12.65 3.19 8.47
C GLY A 59 -13.62 2.63 9.52
N THR A 60 -14.28 1.52 9.23
CA THR A 60 -15.01 0.75 10.22
C THR A 60 -14.03 -0.10 11.01
N ILE A 61 -14.01 0.16 12.31
CA ILE A 61 -13.36 -0.64 13.33
C ILE A 61 -14.10 -2.00 13.36
N SER A 62 -13.85 -2.85 12.37
CA SER A 62 -14.60 -4.08 12.22
C SER A 62 -13.72 -5.14 11.59
N MET A 63 -13.91 -6.35 12.09
CA MET A 63 -13.20 -7.60 11.85
C MET A 63 -13.36 -8.14 10.41
N ALA A 64 -13.33 -7.27 9.40
CA ALA A 64 -13.39 -7.61 7.99
C ALA A 64 -11.97 -7.76 7.42
N PRO A 65 -11.75 -8.66 6.44
CA PRO A 65 -10.47 -8.77 5.75
C PRO A 65 -10.16 -7.46 5.02
N LYS A 66 -8.96 -6.92 5.21
CA LYS A 66 -8.48 -5.75 4.48
C LYS A 66 -8.17 -6.14 3.04
N ASP A 67 -8.84 -5.51 2.09
CA ASP A 67 -8.55 -5.70 0.67
C ASP A 67 -7.19 -5.10 0.29
N ILE A 68 -6.38 -5.89 -0.42
CA ILE A 68 -5.11 -5.45 -0.98
C ILE A 68 -5.38 -4.89 -2.38
N LEU A 69 -5.21 -3.58 -2.51
CA LEU A 69 -5.40 -2.85 -3.76
C LEU A 69 -4.17 -2.97 -4.66
N PHE A 70 -2.98 -2.87 -4.07
CA PHE A 70 -1.71 -3.06 -4.77
C PHE A 70 -0.71 -3.79 -3.88
N MET A 71 0.19 -4.58 -4.50
CA MET A 71 1.31 -5.20 -3.82
C MET A 71 2.51 -5.28 -4.76
N GLY A 72 3.71 -5.28 -4.19
CA GLY A 72 4.91 -5.50 -4.98
C GLY A 72 6.20 -5.42 -4.17
N THR A 73 7.31 -5.55 -4.91
CA THR A 73 8.67 -5.36 -4.42
C THR A 73 9.22 -4.06 -5.00
N PHE A 74 9.93 -3.29 -4.20
CA PHE A 74 10.78 -2.20 -4.66
C PHE A 74 12.23 -2.63 -4.49
N CYS A 75 13.03 -2.48 -5.55
CA CYS A 75 14.44 -2.85 -5.59
C CYS A 75 15.30 -1.61 -5.81
#